data_AF-A0A1F4UZ56-F1
#
_entry.id   AF-A0A1F4UZ56-F1
#
_cell.length_a   1.000
_cell.length_b   1.000
_cell.length_c   1.000
_cell.angle_alpha   90.00
_cell.angle_beta   90.00
_cell.angle_gamma   90.00
#
_symmetry.space_group_name_H-M   'P 1'
#
loop_
_entity.id
_entity.type
_entity.pdbx_description
1 polymer ?
#
loop_
_entity_poly.entity_id
_entity_poly.type
_entity_poly.pdbx_seq_one_letter_code
_entity_poly.pdbx_strand_id
1 'polypeptide(L)'
;MNLEEKLYTSTEVADILGVSLRSVYRYMEEYKLKADVKTATGRHRFTKQNILDFLYPDRTTDKSQQTQQTQQAQQDQQTPQQKPIAKVKVIPEEPVYPSEPIRKKAVEEPQEPVVENIPEPVKETPREDQESPVDWLAKFREAASKFKTTETSEAPDTSAPVSTPVEPAPQVRAEPVSTTSTISDLSGEKVKEERTELYYYRSMLGGLKEIAQNIDKNARRAYVDYAFTMNAGMSLHKPIKPFSVLHFYVRPQDKEFFERILNLMPADPREAQLCLITDKSGSALQTKKEMHGLFVVSEKQLKTDLLEYGETELASELDTMVSNY
;
A
#
# COMPACT_ATOMS: atom_id res chain seq x y z
N MET A 1 1.82 18.22 36.90
CA MET A 1 2.78 17.16 36.51
C MET A 1 4.18 17.70 36.69
N ASN A 2 5.00 17.05 37.51
CA ASN A 2 6.41 17.45 37.66
C ASN A 2 7.25 16.56 36.76
N LEU A 3 7.57 17.07 35.56
CA LEU A 3 8.53 16.44 34.66
C LEU A 3 9.95 16.79 35.10
N GLU A 4 10.83 15.78 35.13
CA GLU A 4 12.27 15.92 35.36
C GLU A 4 12.98 16.45 34.11
N GLU A 5 14.13 17.12 34.29
CA GLU A 5 15.00 17.58 33.20
C GLU A 5 15.86 16.41 32.68
N LYS A 6 15.21 15.48 31.97
CA LYS A 6 15.86 14.37 31.29
C LYS A 6 15.35 14.20 29.87
N LEU A 7 16.03 13.36 29.10
CA LEU A 7 15.61 12.97 27.75
C LEU A 7 14.63 11.81 27.82
N TYR A 8 13.39 12.07 27.42
CA TYR A 8 12.32 11.08 27.37
C TYR A 8 12.33 10.32 26.04
N THR A 9 12.00 9.04 26.10
CA THR A 9 11.77 8.17 24.95
C THR A 9 10.36 8.34 24.39
N SER A 10 10.14 7.95 23.13
CA SER A 10 8.80 8.02 22.51
C SER A 10 7.72 7.24 23.28
N THR A 11 8.10 6.15 23.96
CA THR A 11 7.20 5.37 24.81
C THR A 11 6.84 6.12 26.09
N GLU A 12 7.82 6.70 26.78
CA GLU A 12 7.55 7.51 27.98
C GLU A 12 6.73 8.75 27.66
N VAL A 13 6.98 9.39 26.50
CA VAL A 13 6.17 10.53 26.03
C VAL A 13 4.73 10.11 25.76
N ALA A 14 4.51 8.91 25.21
CA ALA A 14 3.16 8.37 25.00
C ALA A 14 2.42 8.23 26.34
N ASP A 15 3.08 7.68 27.35
CA ASP A 15 2.53 7.49 28.69
C ASP A 15 2.24 8.83 29.40
N ILE A 16 3.15 9.82 29.28
CA ILE A 16 2.98 11.17 29.86
C ILE A 16 1.81 11.91 29.23
N LEU A 17 1.65 11.81 27.91
CA LEU A 17 0.58 12.46 27.16
C LEU A 17 -0.75 11.68 27.24
N GLY A 18 -0.75 10.45 27.75
CA GLY A 18 -1.92 9.57 27.80
C GLY A 18 -2.40 9.13 26.42
N VAL A 19 -1.50 9.03 25.44
CA VAL A 19 -1.81 8.66 24.05
C VAL A 19 -1.03 7.41 23.63
N SER A 20 -1.45 6.77 22.55
CA SER A 20 -0.69 5.63 22.01
C SER A 20 0.66 6.06 21.41
N LEU A 21 1.65 5.17 21.41
CA LEU A 21 2.94 5.38 20.75
C LEU A 21 2.78 5.80 19.26
N ARG A 22 1.77 5.23 18.58
CA ARG A 22 1.44 5.59 17.20
C ARG A 22 1.02 7.05 17.07
N SER A 23 0.25 7.56 18.02
CA SER A 23 -0.15 8.96 18.06
C SER A 23 1.06 9.89 18.24
N VAL A 24 2.06 9.49 19.04
CA VAL A 24 3.31 10.26 19.20
C VAL A 24 4.04 10.40 17.86
N TYR A 25 4.21 9.30 17.10
CA TYR A 25 4.80 9.38 15.76
C TYR A 25 3.98 10.25 14.81
N ARG A 26 2.65 10.15 14.87
CA ARG A 26 1.76 11.01 14.07
C ARG A 26 1.94 12.49 14.40
N TYR A 27 2.09 12.84 15.67
CA TYR A 27 2.36 14.23 16.09
C TYR A 27 3.73 14.73 15.64
N MET A 28 4.70 13.84 15.48
CA MET A 28 5.99 14.18 14.86
C MET A 28 5.86 14.42 13.36
N GLU A 29 5.11 13.58 12.65
CA GLU A 29 4.83 13.74 11.20
C GLU A 29 4.02 15.02 10.91
N GLU A 30 3.08 15.36 11.79
CA GLU A 30 2.27 16.58 11.73
C GLU A 30 3.03 17.83 12.23
N TYR A 31 4.32 17.72 12.58
CA TYR A 31 5.17 18.79 13.14
C TYR A 31 4.65 19.45 14.43
N LYS A 32 3.67 18.83 15.10
CA LYS A 32 3.14 19.29 16.38
C LYS A 32 4.08 18.99 17.54
N LEU A 33 4.84 17.91 17.45
CA LEU A 33 5.81 17.49 18.46
C LEU A 33 7.19 17.33 17.82
N LYS A 34 8.16 18.13 18.26
CA LYS A 34 9.54 18.06 17.75
C LYS A 34 10.42 17.21 18.68
N ALA A 35 11.15 16.26 18.11
CA ALA A 35 12.22 15.57 18.82
C ALA A 35 13.48 16.44 18.81
N ASP A 36 14.18 16.50 19.95
CA ASP A 36 15.38 17.32 20.08
C ASP A 36 16.63 16.57 19.62
N VAL A 37 16.76 15.31 20.06
CA VAL A 37 17.91 14.47 19.74
C VAL A 37 17.46 13.20 19.04
N LYS A 38 18.11 12.86 17.93
CA LYS A 38 18.00 11.55 17.28
C LYS A 38 19.25 10.75 17.60
N THR A 39 19.09 9.60 18.26
CA THR A 39 20.22 8.71 18.57
C THR A 39 20.80 8.15 17.26
N ALA A 40 22.08 7.72 17.26
CA ALA A 40 22.72 7.11 16.09
C ALA A 40 21.93 5.92 15.52
N THR A 41 21.16 5.22 16.36
CA THR A 41 20.25 4.12 15.98
C THR A 41 18.91 4.61 15.38
N GLY A 42 18.74 5.91 15.14
CA GLY A 42 17.53 6.50 14.59
C GLY A 42 16.37 6.69 15.56
N ARG A 43 16.56 6.47 16.87
CA ARG A 43 15.50 6.63 17.88
C ARG A 43 15.37 8.10 18.31
N HIS A 44 14.14 8.56 18.47
CA HIS A 44 13.86 9.94 18.88
C HIS A 44 13.91 10.10 20.40
N ARG A 45 14.36 11.28 20.85
CA ARG A 45 14.39 11.71 22.25
C ARG A 45 13.78 13.11 22.38
N PHE A 46 13.05 13.31 23.47
CA PHE A 46 12.31 14.55 23.73
C PHE A 46 12.79 15.15 25.05
N THR A 47 12.96 16.47 25.07
CA THR A 47 13.19 17.20 26.32
C THR A 47 11.87 17.48 27.00
N LYS A 48 11.94 17.79 28.30
CA LYS A 48 10.80 18.28 29.07
C LYS A 48 10.10 19.46 28.40
N GLN A 49 10.87 20.39 27.83
CA GLN A 49 10.33 21.59 27.20
C GLN A 49 9.44 21.24 26.01
N ASN A 50 9.88 20.32 25.14
CA ASN A 50 9.10 19.90 23.97
C ASN A 50 7.74 19.28 24.35
N ILE A 51 7.71 18.53 25.46
CA ILE A 51 6.48 17.92 25.98
C ILE A 51 5.56 19.01 26.57
N LEU A 52 6.13 19.97 27.31
CA LEU A 52 5.37 21.07 27.90
C LEU A 52 4.82 22.03 26.85
N ASP A 53 5.61 22.33 25.81
CA ASP A 53 5.19 23.19 24.70
C ASP A 53 4.03 22.55 23.91
N PHE A 54 4.04 21.22 23.79
CA PHE A 54 2.94 20.46 23.20
C PHE A 54 1.68 20.47 24.08
N LEU A 55 1.82 20.32 25.39
CA LEU A 55 0.70 20.32 26.34
C LEU A 55 0.11 21.71 26.56
N TYR A 56 0.93 22.75 26.44
CA TYR A 56 0.57 24.15 26.71
C TYR A 56 1.11 25.07 25.60
N PRO A 57 0.56 24.99 24.37
CA PRO A 57 1.02 25.82 23.25
C PRO A 57 0.92 27.32 23.55
N ASP A 58 -0.07 27.74 24.34
CA ASP A 58 -0.32 29.14 24.69
C ASP A 58 0.73 29.78 25.63
N ARG A 59 1.66 29.01 26.21
CA ARG A 59 2.72 29.57 27.08
C ARG A 59 3.97 30.03 26.32
N THR A 60 4.09 29.69 25.03
CA THR A 60 5.32 29.93 24.23
C THR A 60 5.23 31.14 23.31
N THR A 61 4.06 31.73 23.13
CA THR A 61 3.86 32.98 22.38
C THR A 61 4.58 34.18 23.01
N ASP A 62 4.99 34.11 24.28
CA ASP A 62 5.73 35.18 24.96
C ASP A 62 7.27 35.00 25.04
N LYS A 63 7.86 33.92 24.50
CA LYS A 63 9.33 33.70 24.61
C LYS A 63 10.08 33.40 23.31
N SER A 64 9.41 33.39 22.16
CA SER A 64 10.03 32.97 20.89
C SER A 64 10.73 34.09 20.08
N GLN A 65 11.28 35.13 20.73
CA GLN A 65 12.07 36.18 20.05
C GLN A 65 13.51 36.36 20.54
N GLN A 66 14.07 35.46 21.37
CA GLN A 66 15.48 35.55 21.79
C GLN A 66 16.25 34.26 21.57
N THR A 67 16.40 33.81 20.31
CA THR A 67 17.53 32.92 19.97
C THR A 67 17.90 32.97 18.48
N GLN A 68 18.05 34.17 17.92
CA GLN A 68 18.82 34.34 16.68
C GLN A 68 19.57 35.67 16.73
N GLN A 69 20.81 35.65 17.23
CA GLN A 69 21.93 36.53 16.83
C GLN A 69 23.10 36.35 17.79
N THR A 70 24.04 35.44 17.49
CA THR A 70 25.46 35.65 17.83
C THR A 70 26.35 34.80 16.93
N GLN A 71 26.65 35.30 15.73
CA GLN A 71 27.90 35.02 15.03
C GLN A 71 28.37 36.31 14.34
N GLN A 72 29.67 36.60 14.47
CA GLN A 72 30.45 37.75 13.97
C GLN A 72 30.35 39.00 14.89
N ALA A 73 31.41 39.59 15.44
CA ALA A 73 32.79 39.75 14.95
C ALA A 73 33.84 39.83 16.09
N GLN A 74 35.06 39.40 15.79
CA GLN A 74 36.29 39.62 16.58
C GLN A 74 37.16 40.69 15.89
N GLN A 75 37.55 41.71 16.65
CA GLN A 75 38.70 42.63 16.53
C GLN A 75 38.43 43.75 17.57
N ASP A 76 39.32 44.29 18.39
CA ASP A 76 40.74 44.11 18.68
C ASP A 76 41.03 44.95 19.96
N GLN A 77 42.13 44.64 20.70
CA GLN A 77 42.80 45.45 21.75
C GLN A 77 42.14 45.58 23.15
N GLN A 78 42.80 45.50 24.33
CA GLN A 78 44.19 45.32 24.76
C GLN A 78 44.24 44.93 26.28
N THR A 79 45.24 44.12 26.64
CA THR A 79 45.82 43.57 27.91
C THR A 79 46.20 44.59 29.03
N PRO A 80 46.82 44.24 30.22
CA PRO A 80 47.09 42.93 30.89
C PRO A 80 47.05 42.89 32.48
N GLN A 81 47.33 41.68 33.01
CA GLN A 81 47.92 41.30 34.33
C GLN A 81 46.93 41.07 35.52
N GLN A 82 47.01 40.07 36.42
CA GLN A 82 48.11 39.24 36.96
C GLN A 82 47.62 37.83 37.42
N LYS A 83 48.54 36.85 37.44
CA LYS A 83 48.54 35.58 38.23
C LYS A 83 48.91 35.87 39.72
N PRO A 84 48.67 35.01 40.75
CA PRO A 84 49.02 33.57 40.75
C PRO A 84 48.19 32.56 41.62
N ILE A 85 48.32 31.27 41.25
CA ILE A 85 48.47 30.02 42.06
C ILE A 85 47.60 29.79 43.32
N ALA A 86 46.81 28.69 43.35
CA ALA A 86 46.98 27.56 44.29
C ALA A 86 45.91 26.43 44.19
N LYS A 87 46.42 25.19 44.05
CA LYS A 87 46.04 23.90 44.69
C LYS A 87 44.67 23.22 44.43
N VAL A 88 44.79 22.16 43.62
CA VAL A 88 44.23 20.80 43.71
C VAL A 88 43.66 20.37 45.08
N LYS A 89 42.46 19.77 45.08
CA LYS A 89 42.12 18.41 45.60
C LYS A 89 40.63 18.30 45.96
N VAL A 90 39.79 17.67 45.14
CA VAL A 90 38.62 16.88 45.62
C VAL A 90 38.28 15.81 44.56
N ILE A 91 38.33 14.56 45.00
CA ILE A 91 37.79 13.36 44.35
C ILE A 91 36.29 13.30 44.68
N PRO A 92 35.41 13.02 43.71
CA PRO A 92 34.12 12.41 44.03
C PRO A 92 34.05 10.95 43.54
N GLU A 93 34.20 10.07 44.53
CA GLU A 93 33.56 8.77 44.76
C GLU A 93 32.66 8.17 43.67
N GLU A 94 33.02 6.96 43.24
CA GLU A 94 32.17 6.04 42.49
C GLU A 94 31.01 5.53 43.36
N PRO A 95 29.78 5.42 42.85
CA PRO A 95 28.69 4.79 43.60
C PRO A 95 28.83 3.27 43.59
N VAL A 96 28.98 2.73 44.80
CA VAL A 96 28.91 1.30 45.15
C VAL A 96 27.49 0.78 44.89
N TYR A 97 27.37 -0.26 44.06
CA TYR A 97 26.15 -1.06 43.94
C TYR A 97 26.13 -2.17 45.00
N PRO A 98 25.08 -2.27 45.83
CA PRO A 98 24.83 -3.49 46.59
C PRO A 98 24.24 -4.57 45.67
N SER A 99 24.94 -5.70 45.59
CA SER A 99 24.49 -6.92 44.92
C SER A 99 23.69 -7.78 45.89
N GLU A 100 22.39 -7.95 45.64
CA GLU A 100 21.58 -8.95 46.33
C GLU A 100 21.64 -10.31 45.59
N PRO A 101 21.75 -11.43 46.31
CA PRO A 101 21.92 -12.76 45.73
C PRO A 101 20.60 -13.38 45.24
N ILE A 102 20.59 -13.79 43.98
CA ILE A 102 19.54 -14.57 43.33
C ILE A 102 19.45 -15.97 43.99
N ARG A 103 18.36 -16.24 44.71
CA ARG A 103 17.99 -17.59 45.17
C ARG A 103 17.50 -18.43 43.98
N LYS A 104 18.30 -19.43 43.62
CA LYS A 104 17.90 -20.57 42.78
C LYS A 104 16.89 -21.44 43.56
N LYS A 105 15.76 -21.78 42.95
CA LYS A 105 14.89 -22.89 43.41
C LYS A 105 15.22 -24.11 42.58
N ALA A 106 15.69 -25.13 43.28
CA ALA A 106 16.02 -26.45 42.76
C ALA A 106 14.77 -27.33 42.66
N VAL A 107 14.86 -28.25 41.71
CA VAL A 107 13.99 -29.39 41.43
C VAL A 107 14.04 -30.39 42.58
N GLU A 108 12.88 -30.95 42.94
CA GLU A 108 12.78 -32.11 43.83
C GLU A 108 11.73 -33.09 43.27
N GLU A 109 12.23 -34.25 42.84
CA GLU A 109 11.56 -35.56 42.77
C GLU A 109 12.50 -36.51 43.55
N PRO A 110 12.08 -37.67 44.13
CA PRO A 110 11.06 -38.60 43.62
C PRO A 110 10.18 -39.32 44.68
N GLN A 111 9.15 -40.06 44.24
CA GLN A 111 8.80 -41.42 44.74
C GLN A 111 7.62 -42.05 43.96
N GLU A 112 7.90 -43.19 43.29
CA GLU A 112 6.99 -44.25 42.81
C GLU A 112 6.58 -45.19 44.00
N PRO A 113 5.60 -46.15 43.93
CA PRO A 113 5.37 -47.07 42.79
C PRO A 113 3.97 -47.77 42.59
N VAL A 114 3.92 -48.58 41.51
CA VAL A 114 3.07 -49.80 41.19
C VAL A 114 1.64 -49.58 40.63
N VAL A 115 1.39 -49.61 39.31
CA VAL A 115 1.20 -50.73 38.31
C VAL A 115 -0.20 -51.37 38.32
N GLU A 116 -0.97 -51.20 37.22
CA GLU A 116 -1.66 -52.30 36.50
C GLU A 116 -2.15 -51.89 35.07
N ASN A 117 -1.44 -52.38 34.04
CA ASN A 117 -1.80 -52.84 32.67
C ASN A 117 -3.25 -52.60 32.12
N ILE A 118 -3.59 -52.35 30.83
CA ILE A 118 -3.17 -52.83 29.48
C ILE A 118 -3.68 -51.78 28.38
N PRO A 119 -3.54 -51.95 27.04
CA PRO A 119 -2.61 -51.31 26.10
C PRO A 119 -3.22 -50.29 25.07
N GLU A 120 -2.31 -49.72 24.27
CA GLU A 120 -2.42 -48.68 23.22
C GLU A 120 -3.51 -48.84 22.12
N PRO A 121 -3.77 -47.74 21.36
CA PRO A 121 -3.35 -47.81 19.95
C PRO A 121 -2.65 -46.54 19.41
N VAL A 122 -1.50 -46.80 18.77
CA VAL A 122 -0.97 -46.23 17.50
C VAL A 122 -0.62 -44.74 17.47
N LYS A 123 0.68 -44.47 17.67
CA LYS A 123 1.40 -43.29 17.17
C LYS A 123 1.51 -43.34 15.64
N GLU A 124 0.98 -42.32 14.97
CA GLU A 124 1.37 -41.98 13.61
C GLU A 124 2.76 -41.34 13.62
N THR A 125 3.70 -41.97 12.91
CA THR A 125 5.00 -41.42 12.55
C THR A 125 4.84 -40.28 11.53
N PRO A 126 5.44 -39.10 11.74
CA PRO A 126 5.70 -38.17 10.65
C PRO A 126 6.78 -38.77 9.75
N ARG A 127 6.46 -38.97 8.46
CA ARG A 127 7.45 -39.26 7.42
C ARG A 127 8.29 -38.01 7.20
N GLU A 128 9.58 -38.16 7.48
CA GLU A 128 10.61 -37.18 7.20
C GLU A 128 11.08 -37.39 5.76
N ASP A 129 10.31 -36.90 4.79
CA ASP A 129 10.79 -36.75 3.42
C ASP A 129 11.71 -35.54 3.38
N GLN A 130 13.00 -35.78 3.60
CA GLN A 130 14.06 -34.83 3.35
C GLN A 130 14.20 -34.63 1.84
N GLU A 131 13.35 -33.79 1.26
CA GLU A 131 13.60 -33.21 -0.05
C GLU A 131 14.72 -32.19 0.10
N SER A 132 15.90 -32.56 -0.38
CA SER A 132 17.06 -31.68 -0.52
C SER A 132 16.64 -30.35 -1.16
N PRO A 133 17.17 -29.19 -0.69
CA PRO A 133 16.81 -27.89 -1.22
C PRO A 133 16.94 -27.86 -2.75
N VAL A 134 15.81 -27.67 -3.42
CA VAL A 134 15.75 -27.54 -4.88
C VAL A 134 16.62 -26.37 -5.29
N ASP A 135 17.78 -26.63 -5.88
CA ASP A 135 18.66 -25.58 -6.40
C ASP A 135 18.11 -25.06 -7.72
N TRP A 136 17.24 -24.05 -7.62
CA TRP A 136 16.57 -23.39 -8.74
C TRP A 136 17.56 -22.91 -9.81
N LEU A 137 18.81 -22.63 -9.45
CA LEU A 137 19.84 -22.16 -10.37
C LEU A 137 20.31 -23.25 -11.34
N ALA A 138 20.33 -24.51 -10.89
CA ALA A 138 20.65 -25.65 -11.76
C ALA A 138 19.52 -25.89 -12.77
N LYS A 139 18.26 -25.87 -12.32
CA LYS A 139 17.08 -25.98 -13.20
C LYS A 139 17.02 -24.83 -14.23
N PHE A 140 17.43 -23.63 -13.83
CA PHE A 140 17.48 -22.48 -14.74
C PHE A 140 18.58 -22.62 -15.81
N ARG A 141 19.76 -23.11 -15.44
CA ARG A 141 20.87 -23.38 -16.38
C ARG A 141 20.53 -24.50 -17.36
N GLU A 142 19.79 -25.51 -16.91
CA GLU A 142 19.32 -26.61 -17.75
C GLU A 142 18.27 -26.13 -18.77
N ALA A 143 17.34 -25.27 -18.36
CA ALA A 143 16.35 -24.66 -19.26
C ALA A 143 17.00 -23.75 -20.32
N ALA A 144 18.01 -22.95 -19.95
CA ALA A 144 18.75 -22.10 -20.87
C ALA A 144 19.56 -22.92 -21.91
N SER A 145 20.08 -24.07 -21.50
CA SER A 145 20.83 -24.98 -22.39
C SER A 145 19.92 -25.67 -23.41
N LYS A 146 18.68 -26.01 -23.01
CA LYS A 146 17.67 -26.55 -23.93
C LYS A 146 17.25 -25.52 -24.99
N PHE A 147 17.08 -24.26 -24.63
CA PHE A 147 16.76 -23.21 -25.61
C PHE A 147 17.88 -22.98 -26.63
N LYS A 148 19.15 -22.94 -26.17
CA LYS A 148 20.30 -22.71 -27.06
C LYS A 148 20.56 -23.85 -28.05
N THR A 149 20.15 -25.08 -27.71
CA THR A 149 20.34 -26.26 -28.57
C THR A 149 19.26 -26.35 -29.66
N THR A 150 18.11 -25.70 -29.48
CA THR A 150 16.97 -25.80 -30.40
C THR A 150 17.03 -24.75 -31.54
N GLU A 151 17.88 -23.72 -31.44
CA GLU A 151 18.00 -22.66 -32.46
C GLU A 151 19.06 -22.95 -33.56
N THR A 152 19.78 -24.09 -33.53
CA THR A 152 20.86 -24.38 -34.50
C THR A 152 20.56 -25.51 -35.48
N SER A 153 19.33 -26.02 -35.54
CA SER A 153 18.96 -27.03 -36.52
C SER A 153 17.53 -26.85 -36.98
N GLU A 154 17.33 -26.03 -38.02
CA GLU A 154 16.49 -26.33 -39.20
C GLU A 154 16.27 -25.09 -40.07
N ALA A 155 16.96 -25.09 -41.21
CA ALA A 155 16.49 -24.60 -42.50
C ALA A 155 17.11 -25.54 -43.55
N PRO A 156 16.61 -25.66 -44.80
CA PRO A 156 15.50 -24.95 -45.46
C PRO A 156 14.49 -25.93 -46.15
N ASP A 157 13.38 -25.46 -46.74
CA ASP A 157 13.25 -25.29 -48.20
C ASP A 157 11.82 -25.01 -48.75
N THR A 158 11.80 -24.03 -49.67
CA THR A 158 11.02 -23.82 -50.92
C THR A 158 9.48 -23.80 -51.03
N SER A 159 9.03 -22.68 -51.64
CA SER A 159 8.15 -22.56 -52.83
C SER A 159 6.77 -21.87 -52.70
N ALA A 160 6.70 -20.65 -53.23
CA ALA A 160 5.52 -20.02 -53.89
C ALA A 160 5.48 -20.48 -55.38
N PRO A 161 4.50 -20.15 -56.29
CA PRO A 161 3.58 -18.98 -56.32
C PRO A 161 2.18 -19.19 -57.01
N VAL A 162 1.49 -18.06 -57.34
CA VAL A 162 0.43 -17.82 -58.40
C VAL A 162 -1.05 -17.94 -57.94
N SER A 163 -2.07 -17.15 -58.36
CA SER A 163 -2.32 -15.77 -58.85
C SER A 163 -3.85 -15.56 -59.05
N THR A 164 -4.45 -14.54 -58.41
CA THR A 164 -5.49 -13.58 -58.89
C THR A 164 -6.85 -14.06 -59.52
N PRO A 165 -7.78 -13.17 -59.96
CA PRO A 165 -9.01 -12.75 -59.28
C PRO A 165 -10.29 -13.00 -60.15
N VAL A 166 -11.52 -12.63 -59.72
CA VAL A 166 -12.64 -12.13 -60.57
C VAL A 166 -13.90 -11.84 -59.71
N GLU A 167 -14.36 -10.60 -59.77
CA GLU A 167 -15.76 -10.14 -59.59
C GLU A 167 -16.27 -9.73 -60.99
N PRO A 168 -17.58 -9.79 -61.32
CA PRO A 168 -18.41 -8.58 -61.18
C PRO A 168 -19.92 -8.80 -60.90
N ALA A 169 -20.55 -7.76 -60.36
CA ALA A 169 -22.01 -7.56 -60.18
C ALA A 169 -22.80 -7.36 -61.50
N PRO A 170 -24.16 -7.33 -61.44
CA PRO A 170 -24.83 -6.07 -61.77
C PRO A 170 -26.06 -5.68 -60.91
N GLN A 171 -26.41 -4.40 -61.07
CA GLN A 171 -27.31 -3.51 -60.33
C GLN A 171 -28.81 -3.74 -60.58
N VAL A 172 -29.68 -3.38 -59.61
CA VAL A 172 -30.98 -2.73 -59.89
C VAL A 172 -31.27 -1.63 -58.86
N ARG A 173 -31.68 -0.48 -59.38
CA ARG A 173 -31.94 0.84 -58.80
C ARG A 173 -33.45 1.06 -58.71
N ALA A 174 -33.96 1.62 -57.59
CA ALA A 174 -35.12 2.50 -57.58
C ALA A 174 -35.28 3.21 -56.21
N GLU A 175 -35.07 4.53 -56.19
CA GLU A 175 -35.83 5.46 -55.35
C GLU A 175 -36.97 6.06 -56.23
N PRO A 176 -38.02 6.69 -55.66
CA PRO A 176 -37.91 8.11 -55.32
C PRO A 176 -38.68 8.57 -54.05
N VAL A 177 -38.00 9.47 -53.31
CA VAL A 177 -38.47 10.66 -52.54
C VAL A 177 -39.95 10.80 -52.11
N SER A 178 -40.14 11.10 -50.82
CA SER A 178 -40.86 12.33 -50.43
C SER A 178 -40.46 12.84 -49.04
N THR A 179 -39.98 14.08 -49.05
CA THR A 179 -39.68 15.02 -47.97
C THR A 179 -40.94 15.42 -47.19
N THR A 180 -40.83 15.61 -45.86
CA THR A 180 -41.18 16.86 -45.14
C THR A 180 -40.91 16.72 -43.63
N SER A 181 -39.94 17.50 -43.16
CA SER A 181 -39.91 18.30 -41.93
C SER A 181 -40.78 17.88 -40.74
N THR A 182 -40.14 17.43 -39.65
CA THR A 182 -40.51 17.90 -38.30
C THR A 182 -39.24 17.95 -37.45
N ILE A 183 -38.76 19.18 -37.24
CA ILE A 183 -37.89 19.54 -36.12
C ILE A 183 -38.62 19.16 -34.82
N SER A 184 -38.15 18.11 -34.16
CA SER A 184 -38.46 17.85 -32.77
C SER A 184 -37.16 17.74 -32.02
N ASP A 185 -36.81 18.91 -31.49
CA ASP A 185 -35.93 19.14 -30.37
C ASP A 185 -36.44 18.29 -29.19
N LEU A 186 -35.91 17.08 -29.07
CA LEU A 186 -36.07 16.21 -27.91
C LEU A 186 -34.68 15.68 -27.60
N SER A 187 -34.09 16.34 -26.61
CA SER A 187 -33.02 15.85 -25.74
C SER A 187 -32.78 14.36 -25.91
N GLY A 188 -31.60 14.01 -26.43
CA GLY A 188 -31.09 12.65 -26.43
C GLY A 188 -30.99 12.14 -24.99
N GLU A 189 -32.09 11.59 -24.49
CA GLU A 189 -32.06 10.57 -23.47
C GLU A 189 -31.25 9.42 -24.05
N LYS A 190 -29.98 9.37 -23.67
CA LYS A 190 -29.20 8.14 -23.74
C LYS A 190 -30.02 7.09 -23.00
N VAL A 191 -30.66 6.20 -23.76
CA VAL A 191 -31.17 4.92 -23.26
C VAL A 191 -29.95 4.15 -22.79
N LYS A 192 -29.53 4.41 -21.55
CA LYS A 192 -28.44 3.70 -20.88
C LYS A 192 -29.07 2.40 -20.41
N GLU A 193 -28.83 1.32 -21.13
CA GLU A 193 -29.15 -0.01 -20.63
C GLU A 193 -28.46 -0.16 -19.26
N GLU A 194 -29.25 -0.25 -18.19
CA GLU A 194 -28.82 -0.44 -16.81
C GLU A 194 -28.22 -1.85 -16.60
N ARG A 195 -27.16 -2.19 -17.35
CA ARG A 195 -26.43 -3.46 -17.16
C ARG A 195 -25.52 -3.40 -15.93
N THR A 196 -25.11 -2.20 -15.54
CA THR A 196 -24.18 -1.96 -14.43
C THR A 196 -24.81 -1.05 -13.38
N GLU A 197 -24.71 -1.48 -12.12
CA GLU A 197 -25.14 -0.70 -10.96
C GLU A 197 -23.90 -0.22 -10.20
N LEU A 198 -23.89 1.06 -9.84
CA LEU A 198 -22.77 1.70 -9.14
C LEU A 198 -23.14 1.92 -7.68
N TYR A 199 -22.26 1.51 -6.78
CA TYR A 199 -22.45 1.65 -5.35
C TYR A 199 -21.27 2.37 -4.72
N TYR A 200 -21.53 3.51 -4.10
CA TYR A 200 -20.51 4.38 -3.52
C TYR A 200 -20.37 4.15 -2.01
N TYR A 201 -19.13 3.98 -1.58
CA TYR A 201 -18.81 3.68 -0.19
C TYR A 201 -17.60 4.45 0.31
N ARG A 202 -17.57 4.58 1.63
CA ARG A 202 -16.39 4.97 2.40
C ARG A 202 -15.95 3.77 3.23
N SER A 203 -14.66 3.45 3.17
CA SER A 203 -14.10 2.41 4.05
C SER A 203 -13.55 3.04 5.31
N MET A 204 -13.70 2.35 6.43
CA MET A 204 -13.03 2.71 7.68
C MET A 204 -11.60 2.15 7.78
N LEU A 205 -11.15 1.43 6.75
CA LEU A 205 -9.86 0.75 6.71
C LEU A 205 -8.83 1.58 5.94
N GLY A 206 -8.10 2.46 6.62
CA GLY A 206 -6.87 3.06 6.09
C GLY A 206 -7.05 3.92 4.82
N GLY A 207 -5.99 4.03 4.02
CA GLY A 207 -5.99 4.77 2.76
C GLY A 207 -6.27 3.87 1.54
N LEU A 208 -6.35 4.46 0.35
CA LEU A 208 -6.70 3.75 -0.89
C LEU A 208 -5.78 2.56 -1.18
N LYS A 209 -4.49 2.70 -0.90
CA LYS A 209 -3.52 1.62 -1.12
C LYS A 209 -3.79 0.42 -0.21
N GLU A 210 -4.05 0.68 1.07
CA GLU A 210 -4.36 -0.37 2.04
C GLU A 210 -5.67 -1.06 1.70
N ILE A 211 -6.67 -0.30 1.25
CA ILE A 211 -7.95 -0.82 0.77
C ILE A 211 -7.74 -1.74 -0.43
N ALA A 212 -6.99 -1.30 -1.45
CA ALA A 212 -6.71 -2.10 -2.64
C ALA A 212 -5.99 -3.41 -2.31
N GLN A 213 -5.02 -3.37 -1.39
CA GLN A 213 -4.34 -4.58 -0.90
C GLN A 213 -5.27 -5.49 -0.09
N ASN A 214 -6.19 -4.93 0.69
CA ASN A 214 -7.17 -5.71 1.42
C ASN A 214 -8.18 -6.38 0.49
N ILE A 215 -8.59 -5.71 -0.60
CA ILE A 215 -9.43 -6.31 -1.65
C ILE A 215 -8.74 -7.55 -2.20
N ASP A 216 -7.49 -7.42 -2.66
CA ASP A 216 -6.73 -8.54 -3.23
C ASP A 216 -6.55 -9.71 -2.25
N LYS A 217 -6.07 -9.42 -1.03
CA LYS A 217 -5.81 -10.45 -0.01
C LYS A 217 -7.08 -11.22 0.34
N ASN A 218 -8.20 -10.52 0.51
CA ASN A 218 -9.45 -11.16 0.91
C ASN A 218 -10.14 -11.85 -0.27
N ALA A 219 -10.07 -11.28 -1.47
CA ALA A 219 -10.58 -11.89 -2.68
C ALA A 219 -9.87 -13.22 -2.99
N ARG A 220 -8.52 -13.26 -2.88
CA ARG A 220 -7.75 -14.51 -3.07
C ARG A 220 -8.05 -15.55 -2.00
N ARG A 221 -8.27 -15.14 -0.75
CA ARG A 221 -8.63 -16.07 0.35
C ARG A 221 -10.02 -16.66 0.19
N ALA A 222 -10.97 -15.86 -0.30
CA ALA A 222 -12.36 -16.27 -0.48
C ALA A 222 -12.65 -16.84 -1.88
N TYR A 223 -11.65 -16.89 -2.78
CA TYR A 223 -11.81 -17.27 -4.19
C TYR A 223 -12.89 -16.43 -4.91
N VAL A 224 -12.93 -15.14 -4.60
CA VAL A 224 -13.86 -14.17 -5.17
C VAL A 224 -13.15 -13.39 -6.27
N ASP A 225 -13.84 -13.17 -7.38
CA ASP A 225 -13.31 -12.41 -8.51
C ASP A 225 -13.56 -10.91 -8.34
N TYR A 226 -12.53 -10.12 -8.63
CA TYR A 226 -12.62 -8.67 -8.73
C TYR A 226 -11.73 -8.18 -9.88
N ALA A 227 -11.96 -6.95 -10.35
CA ALA A 227 -11.09 -6.29 -11.30
C ALA A 227 -11.15 -4.76 -11.16
N PHE A 228 -10.01 -4.09 -11.04
CA PHE A 228 -9.95 -2.62 -11.03
C PHE A 228 -10.23 -2.03 -12.41
N THR A 229 -10.87 -0.87 -12.43
CA THR A 229 -11.16 -0.10 -13.65
C THR A 229 -10.88 1.40 -13.45
N MET A 230 -11.07 2.19 -14.51
CA MET A 230 -10.88 3.64 -14.56
C MET A 230 -9.51 4.07 -14.02
N ASN A 231 -9.45 5.15 -13.22
CA ASN A 231 -8.21 5.67 -12.64
C ASN A 231 -7.45 4.61 -11.83
N ALA A 232 -8.16 3.73 -11.11
CA ALA A 232 -7.55 2.66 -10.35
C ALA A 232 -6.85 1.64 -11.26
N GLY A 233 -7.52 1.22 -12.34
CA GLY A 233 -6.92 0.33 -13.35
C GLY A 233 -5.75 0.99 -14.08
N MET A 234 -5.92 2.24 -14.52
CA MET A 234 -4.88 2.99 -15.23
C MET A 234 -3.63 3.22 -14.38
N SER A 235 -3.79 3.41 -13.06
CA SER A 235 -2.66 3.61 -12.15
C SER A 235 -1.68 2.44 -12.10
N LEU A 236 -2.11 1.26 -12.54
CA LEU A 236 -1.29 0.06 -12.64
C LEU A 236 -0.51 -0.03 -13.96
N HIS A 237 -0.93 0.70 -14.99
CA HIS A 237 -0.17 0.83 -16.24
C HIS A 237 0.88 1.93 -16.15
N LYS A 238 0.54 3.05 -15.50
CA LYS A 238 1.40 4.22 -15.40
C LYS A 238 1.11 5.01 -14.11
N PRO A 239 2.10 5.67 -13.50
CA PRO A 239 1.83 6.68 -12.50
C PRO A 239 0.96 7.81 -13.08
N ILE A 240 -0.27 7.90 -12.60
CA ILE A 240 -1.24 8.95 -12.97
C ILE A 240 -1.34 10.02 -11.87
N LYS A 241 -2.11 11.07 -12.16
CA LYS A 241 -2.50 12.09 -11.17
C LYS A 241 -3.18 11.42 -9.95
N PRO A 242 -2.97 11.93 -8.74
CA PRO A 242 -3.59 11.38 -7.54
C PRO A 242 -5.12 11.44 -7.66
N PHE A 243 -5.77 10.35 -7.27
CA PHE A 243 -7.22 10.20 -7.30
C PHE A 243 -7.74 9.76 -5.93
N SER A 244 -9.00 10.05 -5.64
CA SER A 244 -9.63 9.78 -4.34
C SER A 244 -10.54 8.55 -4.34
N VAL A 245 -10.96 8.06 -5.51
CA VAL A 245 -11.97 7.00 -5.65
C VAL A 245 -11.43 5.78 -6.39
N LEU A 246 -11.48 4.63 -5.74
CA LEU A 246 -11.17 3.33 -6.34
C LEU A 246 -12.43 2.74 -6.98
N HIS A 247 -12.36 2.48 -8.29
CA HIS A 247 -13.42 1.84 -9.05
C HIS A 247 -13.03 0.40 -9.34
N PHE A 248 -13.89 -0.55 -8.99
CA PHE A 248 -13.66 -1.96 -9.29
C PHE A 248 -14.95 -2.73 -9.51
N TYR A 249 -14.87 -3.71 -10.38
CA TYR A 249 -15.96 -4.64 -10.66
C TYR A 249 -15.98 -5.79 -9.66
N VAL A 250 -17.19 -6.16 -9.28
CA VAL A 250 -17.48 -7.35 -8.48
C VAL A 250 -18.73 -8.05 -9.00
N ARG A 251 -18.85 -9.34 -8.73
CA ARG A 251 -20.11 -10.05 -9.01
C ARG A 251 -21.19 -9.56 -8.04
N PRO A 252 -22.47 -9.45 -8.46
CA PRO A 252 -23.56 -9.07 -7.57
C PRO A 252 -23.66 -9.93 -6.30
N GLN A 253 -23.35 -11.22 -6.40
CA GLN A 253 -23.36 -12.18 -5.28
C GLN A 253 -22.28 -11.90 -4.24
N ASP A 254 -21.15 -11.33 -4.66
CA ASP A 254 -19.98 -11.10 -3.82
C ASP A 254 -19.94 -9.67 -3.24
N LYS A 255 -20.93 -8.84 -3.59
CA LYS A 255 -21.04 -7.45 -3.11
C LYS A 255 -21.07 -7.39 -1.57
N GLU A 256 -21.96 -8.15 -0.94
CA GLU A 256 -22.10 -8.17 0.51
C GLU A 256 -20.83 -8.65 1.23
N PHE A 257 -20.07 -9.54 0.58
CA PHE A 257 -18.80 -10.02 1.11
C PHE A 257 -17.80 -8.85 1.21
N PHE A 258 -17.67 -8.05 0.16
CA PHE A 258 -16.79 -6.87 0.18
C PHE A 258 -17.27 -5.79 1.14
N GLU A 259 -18.58 -5.57 1.24
CA GLU A 259 -19.15 -4.63 2.21
C GLU A 259 -18.77 -4.97 3.65
N ARG A 260 -18.90 -6.25 4.03
CA ARG A 260 -18.56 -6.73 5.37
C ARG A 260 -17.06 -6.72 5.63
N ILE A 261 -16.24 -7.21 4.69
CA ILE A 261 -14.81 -7.38 4.96
C ILE A 261 -14.03 -6.06 4.94
N LEU A 262 -14.51 -5.07 4.18
CA LEU A 262 -13.90 -3.76 4.09
C LEU A 262 -14.54 -2.73 5.03
N ASN A 263 -15.49 -3.15 5.87
CA ASN A 263 -16.30 -2.29 6.73
C ASN A 263 -16.82 -1.06 5.95
N LEU A 264 -17.47 -1.31 4.81
CA LEU A 264 -17.96 -0.26 3.94
C LEU A 264 -19.20 0.39 4.54
N MET A 265 -19.23 1.71 4.52
CA MET A 265 -20.44 2.48 4.79
C MET A 265 -20.88 3.20 3.51
N PRO A 266 -22.18 3.18 3.19
CA PRO A 266 -22.70 3.89 2.03
C PRO A 266 -22.40 5.38 2.18
N ALA A 267 -21.93 6.00 1.11
CA ALA A 267 -21.53 7.39 1.10
C ALA A 267 -21.94 8.05 -0.22
N ASP A 268 -22.05 9.38 -0.21
CA ASP A 268 -22.31 10.14 -1.42
C ASP A 268 -21.12 10.07 -2.38
N PRO A 269 -21.35 10.16 -3.71
CA PRO A 269 -20.28 10.09 -4.72
C PRO A 269 -19.14 11.10 -4.52
N ARG A 270 -19.39 12.20 -3.81
CA ARG A 270 -18.41 13.25 -3.53
C ARG A 270 -17.47 12.92 -2.38
N GLU A 271 -17.93 12.13 -1.41
CA GLU A 271 -17.15 11.75 -0.21
C GLU A 271 -16.68 10.29 -0.24
N ALA A 272 -17.18 9.52 -1.21
CA ALA A 272 -16.81 8.13 -1.41
C ALA A 272 -15.31 7.98 -1.71
N GLN A 273 -14.76 6.89 -1.21
CA GLN A 273 -13.39 6.44 -1.51
C GLN A 273 -13.40 5.23 -2.43
N LEU A 274 -14.54 4.55 -2.53
CA LEU A 274 -14.73 3.31 -3.26
C LEU A 274 -16.03 3.38 -4.04
N CYS A 275 -15.99 2.88 -5.27
CA CYS A 275 -17.14 2.63 -6.09
C CYS A 275 -17.11 1.16 -6.52
N LEU A 276 -18.04 0.37 -6.00
CA LEU A 276 -18.27 -0.99 -6.45
C LEU A 276 -19.19 -0.95 -7.66
N ILE A 277 -18.75 -1.59 -8.74
CA ILE A 277 -19.55 -1.72 -9.96
C ILE A 277 -19.98 -3.17 -10.07
N THR A 278 -21.28 -3.42 -10.04
CA THR A 278 -21.81 -4.77 -10.24
C THR A 278 -22.32 -4.89 -11.67
N ASP A 279 -21.72 -5.82 -12.42
CA ASP A 279 -22.16 -6.19 -13.76
C ASP A 279 -22.98 -7.49 -13.69
N LYS A 280 -24.23 -7.47 -14.15
CA LYS A 280 -25.08 -8.67 -14.22
C LYS A 280 -24.58 -9.66 -15.28
N SER A 281 -23.92 -9.17 -16.33
CA SER A 281 -23.34 -9.97 -17.42
C SER A 281 -22.01 -10.61 -17.03
N GLY A 282 -21.26 -10.01 -16.10
CA GLY A 282 -19.94 -10.49 -15.68
C GLY A 282 -18.85 -10.39 -16.74
N SER A 283 -19.11 -9.69 -17.85
CA SER A 283 -18.20 -9.55 -18.99
C SER A 283 -16.86 -8.92 -18.62
N ALA A 284 -16.89 -7.91 -17.73
CA ALA A 284 -15.69 -7.22 -17.28
C ALA A 284 -14.74 -8.13 -16.47
N LEU A 285 -15.28 -9.12 -15.75
CA LEU A 285 -14.51 -10.03 -14.89
C LEU A 285 -13.92 -11.21 -15.65
N GLN A 286 -14.55 -11.64 -16.75
CA GLN A 286 -14.05 -12.75 -17.58
C GLN A 286 -12.77 -12.37 -18.35
N THR A 287 -12.65 -11.12 -18.75
CA THR A 287 -11.51 -10.60 -19.54
C THR A 287 -10.45 -9.91 -18.66
N LYS A 288 -10.44 -10.19 -17.36
CA LYS A 288 -9.48 -9.57 -16.43
C LYS A 288 -8.05 -10.03 -16.70
N LYS A 289 -7.09 -9.15 -16.44
CA LYS A 289 -5.64 -9.34 -16.57
C LYS A 289 -4.98 -9.03 -15.24
N GLU A 290 -3.98 -9.83 -14.85
CA GLU A 290 -3.20 -9.58 -13.65
C GLU A 290 -2.03 -8.65 -13.97
N MET A 291 -1.93 -7.53 -13.25
CA MET A 291 -0.90 -6.52 -13.38
C MET A 291 -0.37 -6.15 -12.00
N HIS A 292 0.94 -6.28 -11.79
CA HIS A 292 1.59 -5.98 -10.50
C HIS A 292 0.95 -6.69 -9.28
N GLY A 293 0.42 -7.91 -9.48
CA GLY A 293 -0.24 -8.71 -8.44
C GLY A 293 -1.69 -8.31 -8.12
N LEU A 294 -2.27 -7.37 -8.88
CA LEU A 294 -3.69 -6.98 -8.79
C LEU A 294 -4.41 -7.31 -10.09
N PHE A 295 -5.71 -7.59 -10.01
CA PHE A 295 -6.54 -7.81 -11.20
C PHE A 295 -7.11 -6.51 -11.75
N VAL A 296 -7.02 -6.33 -13.05
CA VAL A 296 -7.51 -5.17 -13.83
C VAL A 296 -8.40 -5.68 -14.95
N VAL A 297 -9.41 -4.90 -15.35
CA VAL A 297 -10.22 -5.22 -16.53
C VAL A 297 -9.38 -5.21 -17.81
N SER A 298 -9.88 -5.82 -18.89
CA SER A 298 -9.20 -5.76 -20.19
C SER A 298 -9.00 -4.33 -20.66
N GLU A 299 -7.94 -4.09 -21.43
CA GLU A 299 -7.59 -2.75 -21.95
C GLU A 299 -8.74 -2.14 -22.79
N LYS A 300 -9.50 -2.98 -23.51
CA LYS A 300 -10.70 -2.56 -24.26
C LYS A 300 -11.82 -2.06 -23.32
N GLN A 301 -12.08 -2.79 -22.24
CA GLN A 301 -13.07 -2.39 -21.24
C GLN A 301 -12.61 -1.14 -20.50
N LEU A 302 -11.33 -1.10 -20.08
CA LEU A 302 -10.74 0.05 -19.39
C LEU A 302 -10.86 1.33 -20.21
N LYS A 303 -10.58 1.26 -21.52
CA LYS A 303 -10.75 2.40 -22.45
C LYS A 303 -12.20 2.87 -22.52
N THR A 304 -13.14 1.93 -22.60
CA THR A 304 -14.57 2.22 -22.66
C THR A 304 -15.02 2.92 -21.37
N ASP A 305 -14.64 2.37 -20.22
CA ASP A 305 -14.97 2.93 -18.91
C ASP A 305 -14.37 4.34 -18.72
N LEU A 306 -13.13 4.58 -19.15
CA LEU A 306 -12.53 5.92 -19.07
C LEU A 306 -13.27 6.94 -19.95
N LEU A 307 -13.66 6.56 -21.16
CA LEU A 307 -14.42 7.43 -22.07
C LEU A 307 -15.81 7.74 -21.51
N GLU A 308 -16.50 6.76 -20.92
CA GLU A 308 -17.83 6.94 -20.35
C GLU A 308 -17.84 7.93 -19.18
N TYR A 309 -16.76 7.98 -18.40
CA TYR A 309 -16.62 8.86 -17.25
C TYR A 309 -15.91 10.19 -17.57
N GLY A 310 -15.64 10.47 -18.85
CA GLY A 310 -15.10 11.75 -19.32
C GLY A 310 -13.57 11.89 -19.22
N GLU A 311 -12.85 10.80 -18.91
CA GLU A 311 -11.38 10.76 -18.82
C GLU A 311 -10.75 10.47 -20.19
N THR A 312 -11.01 11.35 -21.17
CA THR A 312 -10.58 11.18 -22.56
C THR A 312 -9.07 11.24 -22.75
N GLU A 313 -8.37 12.05 -21.92
CA GLU A 313 -6.90 12.14 -21.92
C GLU A 313 -6.28 10.77 -21.58
N LEU A 314 -6.73 10.15 -20.48
CA LEU A 314 -6.25 8.85 -20.04
C LEU A 314 -6.60 7.74 -21.05
N ALA A 315 -7.79 7.79 -21.65
CA ALA A 315 -8.20 6.83 -22.67
C ALA A 315 -7.32 6.89 -23.94
N SER A 316 -6.92 8.09 -24.36
CA SER A 316 -5.99 8.30 -25.48
C SER A 316 -4.58 7.80 -25.13
N GLU A 317 -4.10 8.11 -23.92
CA GLU A 317 -2.81 7.62 -23.44
C GLU A 317 -2.76 6.08 -23.42
N LEU A 318 -3.83 5.41 -22.97
CA LEU A 318 -3.92 3.95 -23.00
C LEU A 318 -3.70 3.40 -24.42
N ASP A 319 -4.35 4.02 -25.41
CA ASP A 319 -4.28 3.58 -26.81
C ASP A 319 -2.86 3.67 -27.37
N THR A 320 -2.15 4.75 -27.03
CA THR A 320 -0.74 4.90 -27.41
C THR A 320 0.16 3.86 -26.75
N MET A 321 -0.17 3.39 -25.54
CA MET A 321 0.60 2.33 -24.89
C MET A 321 0.34 0.98 -25.56
N VAL A 322 -0.92 0.64 -25.80
CA VAL A 322 -1.31 -0.63 -26.41
C VAL A 322 -0.79 -0.74 -27.84
N SER A 323 -0.72 0.37 -28.58
CA SER A 323 -0.21 0.38 -29.96
C SER A 323 1.31 0.28 -30.07
N ASN A 324 2.05 0.45 -28.97
CA ASN A 324 3.52 0.40 -28.94
C ASN A 324 4.08 -0.99 -28.54
N TYR A 325 3.21 -1.98 -28.34
CA TYR A 325 3.56 -3.37 -28.05
C TYR A 325 2.99 -4.30 -29.13
#